data_AF-A0A453R7F6-F1
#
_entry.id   AF-A0A453R7F6-F1
#
_cell.length_a   1.000
_cell.length_b   1.000
_cell.length_c   1.000
_cell.angle_alpha   90.00
_cell.angle_beta   90.00
_cell.angle_gamma   90.00
#
_symmetry.space_group_name_H-M   'P 1'
#
loop_
_entity.id
_entity.type
_entity.pdbx_description
1 polymer ?
#
loop_
_entity_poly.entity_id
_entity_poly.type
_entity_poly.pdbx_seq_one_letter_code
_entity_poly.pdbx_strand_id
1 'polypeptide(L)'
;MQLEEKCDISRGKWVREPNGPVYTNLTCPMLPDFKNCQKFGKDDGHLYWRWQPDGCELPRFVPERFLDVVRGKRLAFIGDSLARNQIDSLLCLLSQAEAPVDVYSDAFDKYRTWHFPAHNFTLMVMWTEFYAHAVPVAGADGKPTSSFDIHLDRLGADWTSRLPGLDYAVISGGNWFFRVNYLWEGGRRIGCLNCAGNDANLTDFGVAYAVRRVVRAAVEGIAQCRGCKTSLVTFLRTYSPDHFEHGSWFDGGYCNRTAPLQEREVSMESIAWELRRVQREEVRRVRATKRRFGVLDVTKAMMMRADGHPDNHFDIRWRRNGSDCLHWCLPGPVDMWNGVLLQRLAELTPPPAARSFLDN
;
A
#
# COMPACT_ATOMS: atom_id res chain seq x y z
N MET A 1 -20.10 8.32 -3.94
CA MET A 1 -19.89 8.48 -5.40
C MET A 1 -18.55 7.86 -5.80
N GLN A 2 -18.53 6.95 -6.78
CA GLN A 2 -17.28 6.34 -7.26
C GLN A 2 -16.47 7.34 -8.10
N LEU A 3 -15.15 7.36 -7.93
CA LEU A 3 -14.27 8.16 -8.78
C LEU A 3 -14.09 7.49 -10.13
N GLU A 4 -14.55 8.15 -11.19
CA GLU A 4 -14.19 7.78 -12.56
C GLU A 4 -12.70 8.00 -12.76
N GLU A 5 -12.10 7.15 -13.59
CA GLU A 5 -10.68 7.13 -13.90
C GLU A 5 -10.54 7.57 -15.35
N LYS A 6 -9.78 8.66 -15.60
CA LYS A 6 -9.60 9.17 -16.96
C LYS A 6 -8.61 8.34 -17.78
N CYS A 7 -7.75 7.60 -17.09
CA CYS A 7 -6.66 6.80 -17.65
C CYS A 7 -6.61 5.47 -16.90
N ASP A 8 -7.01 4.36 -17.53
CA ASP A 8 -6.94 3.03 -16.90
C ASP A 8 -5.49 2.61 -16.69
N ILE A 9 -4.99 2.82 -15.47
CA ILE A 9 -3.62 2.47 -15.10
C ILE A 9 -3.44 0.96 -14.83
N SER A 10 -4.53 0.18 -14.81
CA SER A 10 -4.51 -1.23 -14.42
C SER A 10 -4.01 -2.18 -15.51
N ARG A 11 -3.83 -1.67 -16.74
CA ARG A 11 -3.31 -2.38 -17.90
C ARG A 11 -2.19 -1.58 -18.54
N GLY A 12 -1.12 -2.26 -18.90
CA GLY A 12 0.10 -1.62 -19.40
C GLY A 12 1.27 -2.58 -19.38
N LYS A 13 2.46 -2.00 -19.55
CA LYS A 13 3.75 -2.70 -19.52
C LYS A 13 4.83 -1.83 -18.88
N TRP A 14 5.86 -2.46 -18.33
CA TRP A 14 7.08 -1.75 -17.93
C TRP A 14 7.95 -1.48 -19.14
N VAL A 15 8.36 -0.21 -19.29
CA VAL A 15 9.27 0.24 -20.35
C VAL A 15 10.52 0.86 -19.71
N ARG A 16 11.63 0.83 -20.43
CA ARG A 16 12.88 1.44 -19.95
C ARG A 16 12.72 2.95 -19.79
N GLU A 17 13.25 3.48 -18.70
CA GLU A 17 13.28 4.90 -18.38
C GLU A 17 14.72 5.33 -18.06
N PRO A 18 15.49 5.82 -19.06
CA PRO A 18 16.89 6.17 -18.89
C PRO A 18 17.12 7.31 -17.90
N ASN A 19 16.13 8.17 -17.64
CA ASN A 19 16.28 9.27 -16.69
C ASN A 19 16.27 8.79 -15.22
N GLY A 20 15.99 7.50 -14.98
CA GLY A 20 15.98 6.92 -13.65
C GLY A 20 14.94 7.55 -12.70
N PRO A 21 15.07 7.28 -11.39
CA PRO A 21 14.13 7.75 -10.37
C PRO A 21 14.23 9.26 -10.10
N VAL A 22 13.24 9.81 -9.42
CA VAL A 22 13.19 11.24 -9.04
C VAL A 22 14.16 11.57 -7.92
N TYR A 23 14.55 10.57 -7.12
CA TYR A 23 15.50 10.69 -6.02
C TYR A 23 16.46 9.50 -6.03
N THR A 24 17.56 9.61 -5.31
CA THR A 24 18.50 8.51 -5.06
C THR A 24 18.65 8.26 -3.57
N ASN A 25 19.41 7.22 -3.21
CA ASN A 25 19.79 6.97 -1.83
C ASN A 25 20.64 8.10 -1.20
N LEU A 26 21.21 8.99 -2.02
CA LEU A 26 21.96 10.16 -1.57
C LEU A 26 21.08 11.40 -1.40
N THR A 27 19.99 11.53 -2.18
CA THR A 27 19.11 12.71 -2.15
C THR A 27 17.88 12.56 -1.26
N CYS A 28 17.64 11.37 -0.69
CA CYS A 28 16.62 11.16 0.34
C CYS A 28 17.25 10.83 1.70
N PRO A 29 17.45 11.81 2.59
CA PRO A 29 18.05 11.57 3.91
C PRO A 29 17.14 10.76 4.85
N MET A 30 15.85 10.65 4.53
CA MET A 30 14.87 9.88 5.32
C MET A 30 14.68 8.45 4.84
N LEU A 31 15.47 8.01 3.85
CA LEU A 31 15.39 6.68 3.28
C LEU A 31 15.73 5.62 4.35
N PRO A 32 14.80 4.73 4.73
CA PRO A 32 15.09 3.72 5.73
C PRO A 32 16.12 2.72 5.22
N ASP A 33 17.09 2.37 6.06
CA ASP A 33 18.15 1.41 5.71
C ASP A 33 17.57 0.09 5.19
N PHE A 34 16.51 -0.42 5.79
CA PHE A 34 15.87 -1.68 5.36
C PHE A 34 15.35 -1.66 3.90
N LYS A 35 15.14 -0.48 3.31
CA LYS A 35 14.67 -0.30 1.93
C LYS A 35 15.75 0.25 0.99
N ASN A 36 16.92 0.60 1.54
CA ASN A 36 18.04 1.21 0.80
C ASN A 36 18.92 0.12 0.16
N CYS A 37 18.40 -0.56 -0.85
CA CYS A 37 19.08 -1.72 -1.44
C CYS A 37 20.46 -1.39 -2.06
N GLN A 38 20.60 -0.19 -2.63
CA GLN A 38 21.87 0.27 -3.20
C GLN A 38 22.96 0.41 -2.14
N LYS A 39 22.61 0.84 -0.91
CA LYS A 39 23.56 0.86 0.23
C LYS A 39 24.13 -0.53 0.53
N PHE A 40 23.37 -1.58 0.24
CA PHE A 40 23.76 -2.98 0.45
C PHE A 40 24.10 -3.71 -0.86
N GLY A 41 24.51 -2.96 -1.89
CA GLY A 41 25.15 -3.51 -3.08
C GLY A 41 24.23 -4.14 -4.12
N LYS A 42 22.92 -3.84 -4.09
CA LYS A 42 22.01 -4.26 -5.16
C LYS A 42 22.32 -3.52 -6.46
N ASP A 43 22.34 -4.24 -7.58
CA ASP A 43 22.42 -3.66 -8.92
C ASP A 43 21.26 -2.68 -9.19
N ASP A 44 21.56 -1.59 -9.91
CA ASP A 44 20.64 -0.49 -10.14
C ASP A 44 19.69 -0.71 -11.33
N GLY A 45 19.78 -1.83 -12.05
CA GLY A 45 18.99 -2.13 -13.23
C GLY A 45 17.47 -2.07 -13.04
N HIS A 46 16.99 -2.27 -11.81
CA HIS A 46 15.58 -2.16 -11.42
C HIS A 46 15.07 -0.71 -11.34
N LEU A 47 15.96 0.28 -11.28
CA LEU A 47 15.60 1.71 -11.16
C LEU A 47 15.13 2.32 -12.48
N TYR A 48 15.58 1.80 -13.62
CA TYR A 48 15.39 2.41 -14.94
C TYR A 48 14.15 1.87 -15.66
N TRP A 49 13.04 1.80 -14.95
CA TRP A 49 11.77 1.31 -15.46
C TRP A 49 10.62 2.24 -15.08
N ARG A 50 9.72 2.50 -16.03
CA ARG A 50 8.44 3.16 -15.76
C ARG A 50 7.27 2.34 -16.28
N TRP A 51 6.13 2.44 -15.59
CA TRP A 51 4.89 1.83 -16.03
C TRP A 51 4.26 2.69 -17.13
N GLN A 52 3.99 2.08 -18.28
CA GLN A 52 3.29 2.70 -19.40
C GLN A 52 1.91 2.04 -19.51
N PRO A 53 0.82 2.73 -19.12
CA PRO A 53 -0.53 2.26 -19.39
C PRO A 53 -0.81 2.13 -20.90
N ASP A 54 -1.70 1.22 -21.28
CA ASP A 54 -1.98 0.92 -22.70
C ASP A 54 -2.69 2.07 -23.45
N GLY A 55 -3.57 2.80 -22.76
CA GLY A 55 -4.46 3.80 -23.38
C GLY A 55 -4.14 5.26 -23.04
N CYS A 56 -3.07 5.51 -22.29
CA CYS A 56 -2.74 6.83 -21.77
C CYS A 56 -1.30 6.88 -21.24
N GLU A 57 -0.82 8.08 -20.91
CA GLU A 57 0.44 8.26 -20.22
C GLU A 57 0.21 8.44 -18.72
N LEU A 58 1.06 7.78 -17.92
CA LEU A 58 1.24 8.10 -16.51
C LEU A 58 2.43 9.07 -16.41
N PRO A 59 2.21 10.37 -16.16
CA PRO A 59 3.29 11.34 -16.13
C PRO A 59 4.30 11.02 -15.02
N ARG A 60 5.56 11.45 -15.23
CA ARG A 60 6.59 11.39 -14.19
C ARG A 60 6.10 12.16 -12.95
N PHE A 61 6.41 11.62 -11.77
CA PHE A 61 6.04 12.26 -10.51
C PHE A 61 6.72 13.63 -10.38
N VAL A 62 5.93 14.66 -10.09
CA VAL A 62 6.40 16.04 -9.85
C VAL A 62 6.08 16.40 -8.40
N PRO A 63 7.10 16.51 -7.52
CA PRO A 63 6.91 16.76 -6.08
C PRO A 63 6.07 17.99 -5.77
N GLU A 64 6.34 19.11 -6.44
CA GLU A 64 5.65 20.39 -6.28
C GLU A 64 4.16 20.24 -6.61
N ARG A 65 3.84 19.55 -7.71
CA ARG A 65 2.46 19.30 -8.12
C ARG A 65 1.71 18.47 -7.08
N PHE A 66 2.35 17.47 -6.48
CA PHE A 66 1.72 16.71 -5.41
C PHE A 66 1.42 17.60 -4.22
N LEU A 67 2.42 18.33 -3.73
CA LEU A 67 2.30 19.24 -2.59
C LEU A 67 1.23 20.32 -2.80
N ASP A 68 1.10 20.86 -4.02
CA ASP A 68 0.05 21.81 -4.37
C ASP A 68 -1.36 21.19 -4.31
N VAL A 69 -1.53 19.96 -4.82
CA VAL A 69 -2.82 19.26 -4.78
C VAL A 69 -3.25 18.93 -3.35
N VAL A 70 -2.31 18.68 -2.43
CA VAL A 70 -2.59 18.35 -1.03
C VAL A 70 -2.39 19.53 -0.07
N ARG A 71 -2.22 20.75 -0.58
CA ARG A 71 -2.02 21.95 0.24
C ARG A 71 -3.16 22.14 1.25
N GLY A 72 -2.81 22.30 2.53
CA GLY A 72 -3.78 22.46 3.61
C GLY A 72 -4.59 21.20 3.93
N LYS A 73 -4.16 20.02 3.47
CA LYS A 73 -4.88 18.74 3.63
C LYS A 73 -4.17 17.78 4.57
N ARG A 74 -4.92 16.78 5.02
CA ARG A 74 -4.41 15.65 5.81
C ARG A 74 -4.62 14.35 5.04
N LEU A 75 -3.52 13.66 4.73
CA LEU A 75 -3.50 12.36 4.04
C LEU A 75 -2.97 11.29 5.00
N ALA A 76 -3.68 10.18 5.13
CA ALA A 76 -3.20 9.01 5.86
C ALA A 76 -3.07 7.77 4.98
N PHE A 77 -1.97 7.04 5.14
CA PHE A 77 -1.81 5.66 4.69
C PHE A 77 -2.19 4.72 5.83
N ILE A 78 -3.23 3.91 5.63
CA ILE A 78 -3.79 2.99 6.62
C ILE A 78 -3.55 1.56 6.14
N GLY A 79 -2.70 0.80 6.83
CA GLY A 79 -2.34 -0.53 6.37
C GLY A 79 -1.08 -1.10 6.98
N ASP A 80 -0.57 -2.15 6.35
CA ASP A 80 0.60 -2.91 6.81
C ASP A 80 1.94 -2.28 6.38
N SER A 81 3.01 -3.07 6.42
CA SER A 81 4.35 -2.64 6.03
C SER A 81 4.47 -2.19 4.58
N LEU A 82 3.58 -2.62 3.68
CA LEU A 82 3.56 -2.12 2.31
C LEU A 82 2.90 -0.75 2.21
N ALA A 83 1.96 -0.42 3.11
CA ALA A 83 1.53 0.97 3.29
C ALA A 83 2.71 1.84 3.77
N ARG A 84 3.52 1.31 4.70
CA ARG A 84 4.77 1.97 5.13
C ARG A 84 5.80 2.05 3.99
N ASN A 85 5.85 1.08 3.08
CA ASN A 85 6.71 1.15 1.90
C ASN A 85 6.32 2.32 0.98
N GLN A 86 5.01 2.50 0.77
CA GLN A 86 4.49 3.57 -0.07
C GLN A 86 4.75 4.97 0.50
N ILE A 87 4.54 5.14 1.81
CA ILE A 87 4.76 6.45 2.45
C ILE A 87 6.24 6.82 2.52
N ASP A 88 7.15 5.85 2.75
CA ASP A 88 8.59 6.14 2.76
C ASP A 88 9.07 6.55 1.35
N SER A 89 8.56 5.91 0.28
CA SER A 89 8.74 6.39 -1.10
C SER A 89 8.22 7.80 -1.29
N LEU A 90 7.00 8.08 -0.80
CA LEU A 90 6.39 9.40 -0.94
C LEU A 90 7.21 10.47 -0.20
N LEU A 91 7.67 10.20 1.01
CA LEU A 91 8.53 11.12 1.77
C LEU A 91 9.80 11.47 0.98
N CYS A 92 10.45 10.48 0.35
CA CYS A 92 11.62 10.73 -0.50
C CYS A 92 11.29 11.52 -1.77
N LEU A 93 10.15 11.25 -2.40
CA LEU A 93 9.67 12.02 -3.55
C LEU A 93 9.41 13.48 -3.17
N LEU A 94 8.68 13.71 -2.07
CA LEU A 94 8.31 15.06 -1.63
C LEU A 94 9.51 15.83 -1.08
N SER A 95 10.49 15.17 -0.47
CA SER A 95 11.71 15.81 0.04
C SER A 95 12.55 16.48 -1.03
N GLN A 96 12.32 16.18 -2.32
CA GLN A 96 12.98 16.86 -3.43
C GLN A 96 12.46 18.30 -3.63
N ALA A 97 11.28 18.63 -3.10
CA ALA A 97 10.71 19.98 -3.12
C ALA A 97 10.60 20.61 -1.72
N GLU A 98 10.24 19.82 -0.71
CA GLU A 98 10.14 20.30 0.66
C GLU A 98 10.46 19.18 1.67
N ALA A 99 11.38 19.45 2.60
CA ALA A 99 11.68 18.53 3.68
C ALA A 99 10.56 18.53 4.74
N PRO A 100 9.99 17.36 5.10
CA PRO A 100 9.03 17.28 6.19
C PRO A 100 9.67 17.42 7.57
N VAL A 101 8.86 17.87 8.52
CA VAL A 101 9.11 17.83 9.96
C VAL A 101 8.40 16.62 10.55
N ASP A 102 9.12 15.81 11.32
CA ASP A 102 8.51 14.74 12.13
C ASP A 102 7.82 15.35 13.37
N VAL A 103 6.52 15.15 13.48
CA VAL A 103 5.68 15.82 14.51
C VAL A 103 5.27 14.84 15.61
N TYR A 104 5.20 13.56 15.29
CA TYR A 104 4.74 12.53 16.22
C TYR A 104 5.14 11.15 15.72
N SER A 105 5.68 10.34 16.63
CA SER A 105 5.75 8.89 16.48
C SER A 105 5.35 8.23 17.81
N ASP A 106 4.66 7.10 17.73
CA ASP A 106 4.48 6.23 18.88
C ASP A 106 5.72 5.33 19.09
N ALA A 107 5.75 4.57 20.19
CA ALA A 107 6.93 3.80 20.59
C ALA A 107 7.38 2.73 19.56
N PHE A 108 6.50 2.35 18.63
CA PHE A 108 6.73 1.30 17.65
C PHE A 108 6.62 1.80 16.20
N ASP A 109 6.56 3.13 15.99
CA ASP A 109 6.38 3.75 14.67
C ASP A 109 5.13 3.27 13.90
N LYS A 110 4.16 2.67 14.60
CA LYS A 110 2.87 2.24 14.05
C LYS A 110 2.01 3.44 13.67
N TYR A 111 2.16 4.54 14.40
CA TYR A 111 1.49 5.80 14.14
C TYR A 111 2.53 6.91 14.06
N ARG A 112 2.74 7.43 12.85
CA ARG A 112 3.71 8.51 12.63
C ARG A 112 3.11 9.62 11.79
N THR A 113 3.46 10.86 12.10
CA THR A 113 2.92 12.06 11.46
C THR A 113 4.05 12.99 11.06
N TRP A 114 4.05 13.36 9.79
CA TRP A 114 4.93 14.36 9.20
C TRP A 114 4.13 15.58 8.79
N HIS A 115 4.75 16.75 8.91
CA HIS A 115 4.19 18.01 8.46
C HIS A 115 5.13 18.71 7.48
N PHE A 116 4.55 19.25 6.41
CA PHE A 116 5.22 20.05 5.39
C PHE A 116 4.76 21.51 5.58
N PRO A 117 5.53 22.34 6.31
CA PRO A 117 5.10 23.69 6.73
C PRO A 117 4.75 24.62 5.57
N ALA A 118 5.51 24.63 4.48
CA ALA A 118 5.30 25.53 3.35
C ALA A 118 4.00 25.22 2.58
N HIS A 119 3.56 23.97 2.61
CA HIS A 119 2.29 23.53 2.01
C HIS A 119 1.16 23.32 3.03
N ASN A 120 1.44 23.53 4.32
CA ASN A 120 0.52 23.20 5.40
C ASN A 120 -0.11 21.79 5.21
N PHE A 121 0.72 20.84 4.78
CA PHE A 121 0.28 19.49 4.45
C PHE A 121 0.66 18.54 5.58
N THR A 122 -0.26 17.66 5.98
CA THR A 122 0.01 16.63 6.99
C THR A 122 -0.07 15.26 6.36
N LEU A 123 1.00 14.49 6.49
CA LEU A 123 1.11 13.12 6.02
C LEU A 123 1.19 12.18 7.22
N MET A 124 0.40 11.11 7.21
CA MET A 124 0.25 10.21 8.34
C MET A 124 0.37 8.75 7.90
N VAL A 125 0.91 7.89 8.78
CA VAL A 125 0.75 6.45 8.69
C VAL A 125 -0.03 5.94 9.90
N MET A 126 -0.91 4.97 9.65
CA MET A 126 -1.73 4.29 10.66
C MET A 126 -1.63 2.79 10.40
N TRP A 127 -0.76 2.12 11.16
CA TRP A 127 -0.50 0.71 10.96
C TRP A 127 -1.72 -0.14 11.34
N THR A 128 -2.09 -1.05 10.44
CA THR A 128 -3.02 -2.15 10.72
C THR A 128 -2.74 -3.33 9.81
N GLU A 129 -2.67 -4.53 10.37
CA GLU A 129 -2.41 -5.77 9.64
C GLU A 129 -3.63 -6.18 8.78
N PHE A 130 -4.84 -5.93 9.29
CA PHE A 130 -6.08 -6.51 8.74
C PHE A 130 -7.25 -5.52 8.58
N TYR A 131 -7.12 -4.25 9.00
CA TYR A 131 -8.20 -3.27 9.25
C TYR A 131 -9.20 -3.65 10.36
N ALA A 132 -9.48 -4.94 10.50
CA ALA A 132 -10.29 -5.50 11.56
C ALA A 132 -9.58 -5.42 12.93
N HIS A 133 -10.37 -5.50 14.00
CA HIS A 133 -9.83 -5.79 15.31
C HIS A 133 -9.21 -7.19 15.28
N ALA A 134 -7.93 -7.27 15.64
CA ALA A 134 -7.20 -8.52 15.66
C ALA A 134 -6.34 -8.57 16.91
N VAL A 135 -6.27 -9.75 17.53
CA VAL A 135 -5.44 -10.00 18.70
C VAL A 135 -4.47 -11.14 18.40
N PRO A 136 -3.18 -11.04 18.77
CA PRO A 136 -2.26 -12.16 18.64
C PRO A 136 -2.74 -13.36 19.44
N VAL A 137 -2.68 -14.56 18.86
CA VAL A 137 -2.99 -15.80 19.56
C VAL A 137 -1.86 -16.07 20.55
N ALA A 138 -2.21 -16.34 21.81
CA ALA A 138 -1.24 -16.73 22.82
C ALA A 138 -0.82 -18.20 22.65
N GLY A 139 0.48 -18.46 22.71
CA GLY A 139 1.05 -19.81 22.74
C GLY A 139 0.89 -20.46 24.11
N ALA A 140 1.31 -21.73 24.21
CA ALA A 140 1.25 -22.48 25.48
C ALA A 140 2.11 -21.84 26.60
N ASP A 141 3.13 -21.06 26.25
CA ASP A 141 3.97 -20.29 27.16
C ASP A 141 3.39 -18.90 27.50
N GLY A 142 2.18 -18.60 27.05
CA GLY A 142 1.51 -17.31 27.22
C GLY A 142 2.05 -16.20 26.33
N LYS A 143 3.03 -16.45 25.45
CA LYS A 143 3.60 -15.43 24.57
C LYS A 143 2.81 -15.32 23.26
N PRO A 144 2.77 -14.13 22.64
CA PRO A 144 2.19 -13.96 21.32
C PRO A 144 2.85 -14.88 20.28
N THR A 145 2.03 -15.62 19.54
CA THR A 145 2.46 -16.36 18.34
C THR A 145 2.45 -15.44 17.11
N SER A 146 2.79 -16.00 15.94
CA SER A 146 2.66 -15.31 14.65
C SER A 146 1.24 -15.30 14.08
N SER A 147 0.30 -15.99 14.74
CA SER A 147 -1.10 -16.11 14.32
C SER A 147 -1.99 -15.08 15.04
N PHE A 148 -3.09 -14.70 14.39
CA PHE A 148 -4.04 -13.74 14.94
C PHE A 148 -5.47 -14.31 14.97
N ASP A 149 -6.22 -13.93 16.00
CA ASP A 149 -7.69 -14.00 16.01
C ASP A 149 -8.22 -12.71 15.37
N ILE A 150 -8.79 -12.82 14.16
CA ILE A 150 -9.28 -11.71 13.34
C ILE A 150 -10.80 -11.61 13.46
N HIS A 151 -11.31 -10.52 14.03
CA HIS A 151 -12.74 -10.30 14.25
C HIS A 151 -13.39 -9.60 13.05
N LEU A 152 -14.06 -10.38 12.20
CA LEU A 152 -14.62 -9.93 10.92
C LEU A 152 -15.79 -8.95 11.06
N ASP A 153 -16.40 -8.87 12.25
CA ASP A 153 -17.54 -8.02 12.61
C ASP A 153 -17.13 -6.73 13.33
N ARG A 154 -15.82 -6.50 13.54
CA ARG A 154 -15.31 -5.35 14.29
C ARG A 154 -14.09 -4.73 13.59
N LEU A 155 -14.16 -3.42 13.33
CA LEU A 155 -13.00 -2.66 12.86
C LEU A 155 -12.04 -2.31 14.01
N GLY A 156 -10.76 -2.17 13.69
CA GLY A 156 -9.76 -1.66 14.62
C GLY A 156 -10.08 -0.22 15.04
N ALA A 157 -10.18 0.03 16.35
CA ALA A 157 -10.52 1.34 16.90
C ALA A 157 -9.44 2.40 16.64
N ASP A 158 -8.17 1.99 16.60
CA ASP A 158 -7.04 2.91 16.59
C ASP A 158 -6.94 3.74 15.30
N TRP A 159 -7.21 3.13 14.14
CA TRP A 159 -7.23 3.86 12.87
C TRP A 159 -8.59 4.53 12.60
N THR A 160 -9.69 3.88 12.98
CA THR A 160 -11.04 4.42 12.75
C THR A 160 -11.32 5.70 13.52
N SER A 161 -10.81 5.80 14.76
CA SER A 161 -10.93 6.99 15.61
C SER A 161 -10.26 8.25 15.03
N ARG A 162 -9.30 8.07 14.10
CA ARG A 162 -8.54 9.17 13.48
C ARG A 162 -9.11 9.63 12.14
N LEU A 163 -10.04 8.86 11.55
CA LEU A 163 -10.70 9.22 10.29
C LEU A 163 -11.36 10.61 10.28
N PRO A 164 -11.97 11.13 11.38
CA PRO A 164 -12.59 12.45 11.40
C PRO A 164 -11.69 13.60 10.92
N GLY A 165 -10.38 13.50 11.15
CA GLY A 165 -9.42 14.54 10.76
C GLY A 165 -9.02 14.51 9.28
N LEU A 166 -9.30 13.44 8.55
CA LEU A 166 -8.67 13.20 7.24
C LEU A 166 -9.43 13.86 6.09
N ASP A 167 -8.66 14.36 5.11
CA ASP A 167 -9.18 14.77 3.79
C ASP A 167 -9.01 13.64 2.78
N TYR A 168 -7.90 12.92 2.89
CA TYR A 168 -7.56 11.78 2.05
C TYR A 168 -7.15 10.58 2.91
N ALA A 169 -7.55 9.39 2.48
CA ALA A 169 -7.08 8.13 3.05
C ALA A 169 -6.68 7.16 1.93
N VAL A 170 -5.54 6.48 2.08
CA VAL A 170 -5.15 5.35 1.25
C VAL A 170 -5.14 4.12 2.13
N ILE A 171 -6.11 3.22 1.93
CA ILE A 171 -6.16 1.92 2.61
C ILE A 171 -5.43 0.88 1.77
N SER A 172 -4.60 0.04 2.39
CA SER A 172 -3.93 -1.05 1.70
C SER A 172 -3.55 -2.22 2.63
N GLY A 173 -3.61 -3.46 2.13
CA GLY A 173 -3.28 -4.65 2.93
C GLY A 173 -3.62 -5.95 2.21
N GLY A 174 -3.14 -7.07 2.75
CA GLY A 174 -3.46 -8.41 2.24
C GLY A 174 -2.42 -9.49 2.58
N ASN A 175 -1.15 -9.13 2.76
CA ASN A 175 -0.08 -10.11 2.94
C ASN A 175 -0.14 -10.85 4.29
N TRP A 176 -0.62 -10.18 5.34
CA TRP A 176 -0.78 -10.80 6.66
C TRP A 176 -1.77 -11.98 6.69
N PHE A 177 -2.68 -12.06 5.71
CA PHE A 177 -3.67 -13.13 5.61
C PHE A 177 -3.06 -14.47 5.15
N PHE A 178 -1.84 -14.48 4.59
CA PHE A 178 -1.14 -15.71 4.17
C PHE A 178 -0.50 -16.47 5.34
N ARG A 179 -0.57 -15.93 6.56
CA ARG A 179 -0.20 -16.66 7.78
C ARG A 179 -1.33 -17.60 8.19
N VAL A 180 -1.02 -18.50 9.13
CA VAL A 180 -2.05 -19.19 9.90
C VAL A 180 -2.78 -18.15 10.74
N ASN A 181 -4.09 -17.98 10.52
CA ASN A 181 -4.92 -17.06 11.31
C ASN A 181 -6.28 -17.69 11.59
N TYR A 182 -6.99 -17.16 12.57
CA TYR A 182 -8.32 -17.64 12.95
C TYR A 182 -9.36 -16.54 12.76
N LEU A 183 -10.52 -16.90 12.24
CA LEU A 183 -11.59 -15.97 11.92
C LEU A 183 -12.66 -16.01 13.00
N TRP A 184 -13.02 -14.83 13.50
CA TRP A 184 -14.03 -14.65 14.53
C TRP A 184 -15.18 -13.79 14.04
N GLU A 185 -16.39 -14.15 14.46
CA GLU A 185 -17.62 -13.41 14.17
C GLU A 185 -18.65 -13.70 15.28
N GLY A 186 -19.31 -12.67 15.81
CA GLY A 186 -20.32 -12.84 16.85
C GLY A 186 -19.78 -13.47 18.14
N GLY A 187 -18.50 -13.21 18.45
CA GLY A 187 -17.83 -13.79 19.62
C GLY A 187 -17.49 -15.28 19.51
N ARG A 188 -17.54 -15.87 18.31
CA ARG A 188 -17.19 -17.28 18.06
C ARG A 188 -16.12 -17.39 16.99
N ARG A 189 -15.18 -18.33 17.17
CA ARG A 189 -14.26 -18.75 16.11
C ARG A 189 -15.05 -19.56 15.08
N ILE A 190 -15.14 -19.04 13.85
CA ILE A 190 -15.92 -19.65 12.77
C ILE A 190 -15.07 -20.50 11.82
N GLY A 191 -13.75 -20.27 11.80
CA GLY A 191 -12.80 -21.04 10.98
C GLY A 191 -11.42 -20.41 10.99
N CYS A 192 -10.65 -20.68 9.94
CA CYS A 192 -9.25 -20.30 9.86
C CYS A 192 -8.80 -19.89 8.44
N LEU A 193 -7.53 -19.50 8.35
CA LEU A 193 -6.75 -19.34 7.13
C LEU A 193 -5.48 -20.15 7.24
N ASN A 194 -5.15 -20.90 6.19
CA ASN A 194 -3.93 -21.70 6.07
C ASN A 194 -3.68 -22.65 7.27
N CYS A 195 -4.74 -23.17 7.90
CA CYS A 195 -4.60 -24.00 9.10
C CYS A 195 -4.58 -25.51 8.83
N ALA A 196 -4.52 -25.91 7.55
CA ALA A 196 -4.41 -27.31 7.16
C ALA A 196 -3.30 -28.02 7.96
N GLY A 197 -3.67 -29.01 8.76
CA GLY A 197 -2.77 -29.79 9.61
C GLY A 197 -2.58 -29.28 11.06
N ASN A 198 -2.88 -28.01 11.36
CA ASN A 198 -2.74 -27.44 12.71
C ASN A 198 -4.03 -27.53 13.53
N ASP A 199 -5.19 -27.49 12.89
CA ASP A 199 -6.49 -27.55 13.57
C ASP A 199 -7.57 -28.17 12.66
N ALA A 200 -7.55 -29.50 12.52
CA ALA A 200 -8.34 -30.25 11.52
C ALA A 200 -9.87 -30.11 11.67
N ASN A 201 -10.34 -29.56 12.80
CA ASN A 201 -11.76 -29.33 13.06
C ASN A 201 -12.27 -27.97 12.55
N LEU A 202 -11.39 -27.09 12.07
CA LEU A 202 -11.77 -25.77 11.56
C LEU A 202 -11.84 -25.77 10.03
N THR A 203 -12.89 -25.13 9.51
CA THR A 203 -12.98 -24.84 8.07
C THR A 203 -11.96 -23.77 7.69
N ASP A 204 -11.10 -24.10 6.73
CA ASP A 204 -10.26 -23.11 6.06
C ASP A 204 -11.09 -22.36 5.02
N PHE A 205 -11.25 -21.05 5.21
CA PHE A 205 -12.04 -20.21 4.31
C PHE A 205 -11.25 -19.67 3.12
N GLY A 206 -9.92 -19.79 3.15
CA GLY A 206 -9.03 -19.22 2.16
C GLY A 206 -8.85 -17.70 2.27
N VAL A 207 -7.68 -17.25 1.81
CA VAL A 207 -7.21 -15.85 1.95
C VAL A 207 -8.15 -14.85 1.27
N ALA A 208 -8.66 -15.16 0.08
CA ALA A 208 -9.53 -14.26 -0.68
C ALA A 208 -10.88 -14.00 0.02
N TYR A 209 -11.42 -14.99 0.75
CA TYR A 209 -12.62 -14.80 1.56
C TYR A 209 -12.38 -13.78 2.67
N ALA A 210 -11.32 -13.98 3.48
CA ALA A 210 -11.05 -13.09 4.60
C ALA A 210 -10.70 -11.67 4.14
N VAL A 211 -9.88 -11.51 3.10
CA VAL A 211 -9.59 -10.19 2.51
C VAL A 211 -10.87 -9.51 2.02
N ARG A 212 -11.76 -10.23 1.32
CA ARG A 212 -13.06 -9.67 0.91
C ARG A 212 -13.87 -9.17 2.10
N ARG A 213 -13.96 -9.98 3.16
CA ARG A 213 -14.73 -9.66 4.37
C ARG A 213 -14.20 -8.41 5.06
N VAL A 214 -12.90 -8.32 5.30
CA VAL A 214 -12.31 -7.16 6.00
C VAL A 214 -12.31 -5.89 5.15
N VAL A 215 -12.11 -6.00 3.83
CA VAL A 215 -12.13 -4.84 2.94
C VAL A 215 -13.54 -4.29 2.86
N ARG A 216 -14.57 -5.16 2.77
CA ARG A 216 -15.97 -4.77 2.86
C ARG A 216 -16.25 -3.97 4.13
N ALA A 217 -15.89 -4.54 5.28
CA ALA A 217 -16.11 -3.89 6.57
C ALA A 217 -15.40 -2.53 6.63
N ALA A 218 -14.17 -2.43 6.13
CA ALA A 218 -13.41 -1.18 6.13
C ALA A 218 -14.06 -0.10 5.24
N VAL A 219 -14.43 -0.42 4.00
CA VAL A 219 -15.05 0.56 3.09
C VAL A 219 -16.44 0.98 3.56
N GLU A 220 -17.23 0.05 4.10
CA GLU A 220 -18.54 0.34 4.70
C GLU A 220 -18.41 1.18 5.97
N GLY A 221 -17.46 0.87 6.84
CA GLY A 221 -17.18 1.65 8.05
C GLY A 221 -16.78 3.09 7.75
N ILE A 222 -15.90 3.31 6.76
CA ILE A 222 -15.53 4.66 6.32
C ILE A 222 -16.75 5.38 5.70
N ALA A 223 -17.53 4.67 4.88
CA ALA A 223 -18.74 5.22 4.27
C ALA A 223 -19.77 5.68 5.31
N GLN A 224 -19.89 4.96 6.42
CA GLN A 224 -20.89 5.20 7.47
C GLN A 224 -20.34 6.04 8.64
N CYS A 225 -19.06 6.40 8.64
CA CYS A 225 -18.44 7.22 9.69
C CYS A 225 -19.22 8.53 9.92
N ARG A 226 -19.80 8.72 11.12
CA ARG A 226 -20.64 9.90 11.40
C ARG A 226 -19.82 11.17 11.61
N GLY A 227 -18.65 11.06 12.24
CA GLY A 227 -17.74 12.19 12.53
C GLY A 227 -16.81 12.59 11.39
N CYS A 228 -16.78 11.81 10.29
CA CYS A 228 -15.86 12.07 9.18
C CYS A 228 -16.37 13.18 8.26
N LYS A 229 -15.43 13.95 7.68
CA LYS A 229 -15.75 14.91 6.61
C LYS A 229 -16.54 14.21 5.50
N THR A 230 -17.57 14.89 4.97
CA THR A 230 -18.31 14.40 3.80
C THR A 230 -17.43 14.42 2.54
N SER A 231 -16.45 15.34 2.51
CA SER A 231 -15.44 15.47 1.46
C SER A 231 -14.30 14.47 1.55
N LEU A 232 -14.24 13.62 2.59
CA LEU A 232 -13.20 12.59 2.70
C LEU A 232 -13.21 11.72 1.44
N VAL A 233 -12.05 11.60 0.82
CA VAL A 233 -11.82 10.72 -0.32
C VAL A 233 -10.93 9.57 0.11
N THR A 234 -11.38 8.35 -0.16
CA THR A 234 -10.64 7.12 0.19
C THR A 234 -10.25 6.36 -1.06
N PHE A 235 -8.96 6.05 -1.18
CA PHE A 235 -8.43 5.16 -2.20
C PHE A 235 -8.07 3.82 -1.57
N LEU A 236 -8.43 2.73 -2.23
CA LEU A 236 -7.83 1.42 -1.94
C LEU A 236 -6.67 1.20 -2.90
N ARG A 237 -5.45 1.02 -2.38
CA ARG A 237 -4.34 0.47 -3.19
C ARG A 237 -4.51 -1.04 -3.25
N THR A 238 -4.58 -1.59 -4.45
CA THR A 238 -4.76 -3.03 -4.63
C THR A 238 -3.55 -3.82 -4.13
N TYR A 239 -3.73 -5.13 -4.03
CA TYR A 239 -2.73 -6.07 -3.54
C TYR A 239 -1.39 -5.94 -4.28
N SER A 240 -0.30 -5.99 -3.51
CA SER A 240 1.06 -6.07 -4.04
C SER A 240 1.60 -7.44 -3.66
N PRO A 241 1.93 -8.29 -4.65
CA PRO A 241 2.45 -9.64 -4.39
C PRO A 241 3.90 -9.60 -3.92
N ASP A 242 4.30 -10.64 -3.19
CA ASP A 242 5.69 -11.08 -3.09
C ASP A 242 6.13 -11.85 -4.35
N HIS A 243 7.44 -12.09 -4.49
CA HIS A 243 8.00 -12.91 -5.57
C HIS A 243 9.00 -13.95 -5.03
N PHE A 244 8.63 -14.68 -3.98
CA PHE A 244 9.45 -15.78 -3.51
C PHE A 244 9.55 -16.90 -4.56
N GLU A 245 10.77 -17.38 -4.79
CA GLU A 245 11.09 -18.56 -5.57
C GLU A 245 11.77 -19.60 -4.67
N HIS A 246 11.56 -20.89 -4.98
CA HIS A 246 12.16 -22.02 -4.26
C HIS A 246 11.90 -22.04 -2.75
N GLY A 247 10.76 -21.50 -2.32
CA GLY A 247 10.35 -21.41 -0.94
C GLY A 247 9.42 -20.22 -0.74
N SER A 248 9.38 -19.72 0.48
CA SER A 248 8.56 -18.65 0.99
C SER A 248 9.36 -17.83 2.02
N TRP A 249 8.69 -16.85 2.62
CA TRP A 249 9.25 -16.05 3.71
C TRP A 249 9.80 -16.90 4.89
N PHE A 250 9.18 -18.04 5.20
CA PHE A 250 9.48 -18.78 6.45
C PHE A 250 10.42 -19.98 6.28
N ASP A 251 10.67 -20.43 5.05
CA ASP A 251 11.41 -21.65 4.72
C ASP A 251 12.58 -21.40 3.74
N GLY A 252 12.97 -20.14 3.56
CA GLY A 252 14.22 -19.78 2.88
C GLY A 252 14.11 -19.49 1.38
N GLY A 253 12.93 -19.10 0.90
CA GLY A 253 12.77 -18.62 -0.48
C GLY A 253 13.58 -17.35 -0.76
N TYR A 254 13.83 -17.09 -2.05
CA TYR A 254 14.61 -15.95 -2.53
C TYR A 254 14.04 -15.33 -3.81
N CYS A 255 14.55 -14.16 -4.22
CA CYS A 255 14.05 -13.38 -5.37
C CYS A 255 15.17 -12.58 -6.03
N ASN A 256 16.17 -13.29 -6.55
CA ASN A 256 17.37 -12.70 -7.12
C ASN A 256 17.24 -12.31 -8.61
N ARG A 257 16.01 -12.17 -9.13
CA ARG A 257 15.80 -11.70 -10.50
C ARG A 257 16.33 -10.26 -10.64
N THR A 258 16.90 -9.95 -11.81
CA THR A 258 17.51 -8.66 -12.11
C THR A 258 16.76 -7.87 -13.18
N ALA A 259 15.69 -8.44 -13.73
CA ALA A 259 14.84 -7.79 -14.72
C ALA A 259 13.36 -8.08 -14.44
N PRO A 260 12.44 -7.18 -14.85
CA PRO A 260 11.02 -7.42 -14.78
C PRO A 260 10.60 -8.69 -15.52
N LEU A 261 9.55 -9.35 -15.02
CA LEU A 261 8.86 -10.41 -15.72
C LEU A 261 8.09 -9.88 -16.92
N GLN A 262 8.07 -10.67 -17.99
CA GLN A 262 7.22 -10.45 -19.14
C GLN A 262 5.77 -10.79 -18.82
N GLU A 263 4.84 -10.26 -19.61
CA GLU A 263 3.40 -10.50 -19.39
C GLU A 263 3.02 -11.98 -19.43
N ARG A 264 3.67 -12.77 -20.29
CA ARG A 264 3.46 -14.22 -20.39
C ARG A 264 3.92 -15.01 -19.15
N GLU A 265 4.76 -14.41 -18.30
CA GLU A 265 5.28 -15.02 -17.08
C GLU A 265 4.37 -14.73 -15.87
N VAL A 266 3.35 -13.89 -16.04
CA VAL A 266 2.42 -13.47 -15.00
C VAL A 266 1.06 -14.12 -15.20
N SER A 267 0.55 -14.80 -14.17
CA SER A 267 -0.77 -15.47 -14.24
C SER A 267 -1.90 -14.60 -13.69
N MET A 268 -2.91 -14.34 -14.52
CA MET A 268 -4.18 -13.71 -14.12
C MET A 268 -5.10 -14.66 -13.34
N GLU A 269 -4.72 -15.92 -13.16
CA GLU A 269 -5.43 -16.89 -12.31
C GLU A 269 -4.77 -17.00 -10.91
N SER A 270 -3.66 -16.29 -10.69
CA SER A 270 -2.96 -16.29 -9.40
C SER A 270 -3.80 -15.65 -8.29
N ILE A 271 -3.48 -16.03 -7.04
CA ILE A 271 -4.09 -15.44 -5.84
C ILE A 271 -3.94 -13.91 -5.81
N ALA A 272 -2.84 -13.35 -6.34
CA ALA A 272 -2.64 -11.91 -6.43
C ALA A 272 -3.74 -11.23 -7.27
N TRP A 273 -4.09 -11.82 -8.42
CA TRP A 273 -5.14 -11.32 -9.28
C TRP A 273 -6.53 -11.48 -8.65
N GLU A 274 -6.77 -12.57 -7.93
CA GLU A 274 -7.99 -12.78 -7.18
C GLU A 274 -8.16 -11.72 -6.06
N LEU A 275 -7.12 -11.49 -5.25
CA LEU A 275 -7.15 -10.49 -4.19
C LEU A 275 -7.40 -9.08 -4.73
N ARG A 276 -6.76 -8.73 -5.85
CA ARG A 276 -7.05 -7.50 -6.57
C ARG A 276 -8.52 -7.42 -6.98
N ARG A 277 -9.07 -8.50 -7.57
CA ARG A 277 -10.47 -8.54 -8.01
C ARG A 277 -11.43 -8.31 -6.85
N VAL A 278 -11.28 -9.05 -5.74
CA VAL A 278 -12.19 -8.93 -4.59
C VAL A 278 -12.11 -7.54 -3.98
N GLN A 279 -10.91 -6.96 -3.84
CA GLN A 279 -10.72 -5.60 -3.35
C GLN A 279 -11.46 -4.56 -4.22
N ARG A 280 -11.33 -4.65 -5.55
CA ARG A 280 -12.02 -3.75 -6.49
C ARG A 280 -13.53 -3.89 -6.43
N GLU A 281 -14.04 -5.12 -6.31
CA GLU A 281 -15.46 -5.38 -6.17
C GLU A 281 -16.04 -4.72 -4.91
N GLU A 282 -15.36 -4.82 -3.77
CA GLU A 282 -15.84 -4.21 -2.52
C GLU A 282 -15.81 -2.68 -2.56
N VAL A 283 -14.80 -2.05 -3.19
CA VAL A 283 -14.83 -0.58 -3.43
C VAL A 283 -16.00 -0.17 -4.33
N ARG A 284 -16.36 -0.99 -5.34
CA ARG A 284 -17.51 -0.72 -6.20
C ARG A 284 -18.86 -0.88 -5.49
N ARG A 285 -18.93 -1.58 -4.36
CA ARG A 285 -20.20 -1.76 -3.61
C ARG A 285 -20.64 -0.48 -2.92
N VAL A 286 -19.72 0.38 -2.47
CA VAL A 286 -20.03 1.62 -1.73
C VAL A 286 -20.45 2.81 -2.63
N ARG A 287 -21.16 2.55 -3.73
CA ARG A 287 -21.50 3.57 -4.75
C ARG A 287 -22.44 4.68 -4.28
N ALA A 288 -23.33 4.39 -3.32
CA ALA A 288 -24.41 5.28 -2.89
C ALA A 288 -24.09 6.12 -1.63
N THR A 289 -22.82 6.38 -1.35
CA THR A 289 -22.39 7.09 -0.13
C THR A 289 -22.09 8.56 -0.39
N LYS A 290 -22.25 9.41 0.63
CA LYS A 290 -21.85 10.84 0.59
C LYS A 290 -20.34 11.03 0.34
N ARG A 291 -19.52 10.07 0.78
CA ARG A 291 -18.06 10.06 0.57
C ARG A 291 -17.67 9.47 -0.78
N ARG A 292 -16.45 9.80 -1.23
CA ARG A 292 -15.91 9.35 -2.52
C ARG A 292 -14.88 8.25 -2.32
N PHE A 293 -14.96 7.24 -3.18
CA PHE A 293 -14.07 6.09 -3.15
C PHE A 293 -13.44 5.86 -4.51
N GLY A 294 -12.15 5.50 -4.51
CA GLY A 294 -11.36 5.18 -5.70
C GLY A 294 -10.42 4.00 -5.48
N VAL A 295 -9.71 3.61 -6.53
CA VAL A 295 -8.75 2.50 -6.50
C VAL A 295 -7.42 2.98 -7.08
N LEU A 296 -6.30 2.61 -6.44
CA LEU A 296 -4.96 2.67 -7.02
C LEU A 296 -4.59 1.24 -7.44
N ASP A 297 -4.84 0.92 -8.70
CA ASP A 297 -4.79 -0.45 -9.21
C ASP A 297 -3.39 -0.85 -9.69
N VAL A 298 -2.54 -1.19 -8.74
CA VAL A 298 -1.10 -1.42 -8.98
C VAL A 298 -0.74 -2.88 -9.23
N THR A 299 -1.68 -3.81 -9.00
CA THR A 299 -1.34 -5.25 -8.88
C THR A 299 -0.71 -5.82 -10.14
N LYS A 300 -1.27 -5.54 -11.34
CA LYS A 300 -0.70 -6.05 -12.60
C LYS A 300 0.74 -5.58 -12.77
N ALA A 301 0.97 -4.29 -12.54
CA ALA A 301 2.29 -3.69 -12.64
C ALA A 301 3.26 -4.35 -11.65
N MET A 302 2.81 -4.61 -10.41
CA MET A 302 3.68 -5.19 -9.38
C MET A 302 3.97 -6.67 -9.60
N MET A 303 3.04 -7.46 -10.13
CA MET A 303 3.29 -8.86 -10.50
C MET A 303 4.41 -9.04 -11.52
N MET A 304 4.79 -7.97 -12.23
CA MET A 304 5.88 -7.99 -13.20
C MET A 304 7.23 -7.57 -12.60
N ARG A 305 7.29 -7.10 -11.34
CA ARG A 305 8.47 -6.42 -10.78
C ARG A 305 9.28 -7.28 -9.84
N ALA A 306 9.42 -8.58 -10.13
CA ALA A 306 10.26 -9.49 -9.35
C ALA A 306 11.70 -8.97 -9.11
N ASP A 307 12.21 -8.08 -9.97
CA ASP A 307 13.51 -7.42 -9.86
C ASP A 307 13.64 -6.37 -8.75
N GLY A 308 12.52 -5.80 -8.31
CA GLY A 308 12.49 -4.63 -7.43
C GLY A 308 12.50 -4.92 -5.93
N HIS A 309 12.60 -6.19 -5.53
CA HIS A 309 12.68 -6.59 -4.14
C HIS A 309 14.11 -6.48 -3.58
N PRO A 310 14.27 -6.26 -2.26
CA PRO A 310 15.58 -6.27 -1.61
C PRO A 310 16.35 -7.58 -1.78
N ASP A 311 15.67 -8.73 -1.85
CA ASP A 311 16.29 -10.05 -1.74
C ASP A 311 17.19 -10.11 -0.50
N ASN A 312 18.51 -10.22 -0.61
CA ASN A 312 19.43 -10.21 0.53
C ASN A 312 20.15 -8.85 0.75
N HIS A 313 19.77 -7.81 -0.01
CA HIS A 313 20.39 -6.49 0.00
C HIS A 313 19.81 -5.56 1.06
N PHE A 314 19.93 -5.95 2.32
CA PHE A 314 19.58 -5.15 3.49
C PHE A 314 20.55 -5.43 4.64
N ASP A 315 20.52 -4.61 5.69
CA ASP A 315 21.43 -4.76 6.83
C ASP A 315 21.32 -6.16 7.47
N ILE A 316 22.46 -6.83 7.57
CA ILE A 316 22.59 -8.22 8.04
C ILE A 316 21.99 -8.46 9.44
N ARG A 317 21.87 -7.41 10.27
CA ARG A 317 21.22 -7.49 11.59
C ARG A 317 19.73 -7.84 11.49
N TRP A 318 19.09 -7.56 10.36
CA TRP A 318 17.70 -7.91 10.08
C TRP A 318 17.56 -9.26 9.37
N ARG A 319 18.67 -9.91 9.03
CA ARG A 319 18.71 -11.19 8.32
C ARG A 319 18.38 -12.33 9.27
N ARG A 320 17.09 -12.47 9.59
CA ARG A 320 16.55 -13.48 10.52
C ARG A 320 16.39 -14.89 9.93
N ASN A 321 16.89 -15.13 8.70
CA ASN A 321 17.09 -16.43 8.00
C ASN A 321 16.59 -16.48 6.53
N GLY A 322 16.40 -15.34 5.85
CA GLY A 322 15.94 -15.39 4.46
C GLY A 322 16.06 -14.07 3.70
N SER A 323 15.68 -14.13 2.43
CA SER A 323 15.53 -12.97 1.57
C SER A 323 14.21 -12.24 1.85
N ASP A 324 14.21 -10.93 1.63
CA ASP A 324 12.98 -10.14 1.59
C ASP A 324 12.50 -10.01 0.14
N CYS A 325 11.47 -10.79 -0.17
CA CYS A 325 10.80 -10.80 -1.46
C CYS A 325 9.38 -10.23 -1.39
N LEU A 326 9.06 -9.53 -0.30
CA LEU A 326 7.75 -8.94 -0.02
C LEU A 326 7.81 -7.41 -0.14
N HIS A 327 8.76 -6.78 0.55
CA HIS A 327 8.97 -5.34 0.52
C HIS A 327 9.76 -4.94 -0.72
N TRP A 328 9.85 -3.64 -0.96
CA TRP A 328 10.42 -3.09 -2.19
C TRP A 328 11.58 -2.15 -1.88
N CYS A 329 12.60 -2.23 -2.74
CA CYS A 329 13.69 -1.27 -2.75
C CYS A 329 13.17 0.15 -3.01
N LEU A 330 13.85 1.12 -2.40
CA LEU A 330 13.60 2.54 -2.58
C LEU A 330 14.94 3.25 -2.92
N PRO A 331 15.02 4.04 -4.01
CA PRO A 331 14.00 4.18 -5.06
C PRO A 331 13.67 2.86 -5.77
N GLY A 332 12.51 2.78 -6.41
CA GLY A 332 12.07 1.50 -7.00
C GLY A 332 10.60 1.46 -7.47
N PRO A 333 10.04 0.25 -7.69
CA PRO A 333 8.71 0.07 -8.28
C PRO A 333 7.59 0.80 -7.53
N VAL A 334 7.74 0.97 -6.21
CA VAL A 334 6.74 1.62 -5.34
C VAL A 334 6.55 3.09 -5.67
N ASP A 335 7.54 3.76 -6.28
CA ASP A 335 7.41 5.15 -6.71
C ASP A 335 6.25 5.33 -7.72
N MET A 336 5.96 4.29 -8.52
CA MET A 336 4.81 4.26 -9.43
C MET A 336 3.49 4.40 -8.67
N TRP A 337 3.35 3.82 -7.47
CA TRP A 337 2.12 3.90 -6.69
C TRP A 337 1.78 5.35 -6.32
N ASN A 338 2.80 6.14 -6.04
CA ASN A 338 2.67 7.56 -5.72
C ASN A 338 2.40 8.41 -6.97
N GLY A 339 2.92 8.02 -8.14
CA GLY A 339 2.52 8.58 -9.44
C GLY A 339 1.04 8.37 -9.73
N VAL A 340 0.54 7.16 -9.50
CA VAL A 340 -0.89 6.83 -9.62
C VAL A 340 -1.71 7.66 -8.64
N LEU A 341 -1.30 7.75 -7.37
CA LEU A 341 -1.98 8.57 -6.37
C LEU A 341 -2.04 10.05 -6.80
N LEU A 342 -0.93 10.61 -7.28
CA LEU A 342 -0.89 11.99 -7.79
C LEU A 342 -1.91 12.20 -8.91
N GLN A 343 -1.93 11.30 -9.89
CA GLN A 343 -2.88 11.36 -11.00
C GLN A 343 -4.32 11.34 -10.48
N ARG A 344 -4.66 10.42 -9.58
CA ARG A 344 -6.01 10.32 -9.01
C ARG A 344 -6.40 11.52 -8.17
N LEU A 345 -5.47 12.10 -7.40
CA LEU A 345 -5.72 13.32 -6.64
C LEU A 345 -5.93 14.53 -7.55
N ALA A 346 -5.10 14.66 -8.60
CA ALA A 346 -5.20 15.75 -9.57
C ALA A 346 -6.54 15.72 -10.36
N GLU A 347 -7.13 14.55 -10.57
CA GLU A 347 -8.46 14.41 -11.17
C GLU A 347 -9.61 14.94 -10.28
N LEU A 348 -9.37 15.11 -8.97
CA LEU A 348 -10.34 15.65 -8.02
C LEU A 348 -10.31 17.18 -7.97
N THR A 349 -9.15 17.76 -8.25
CA THR A 349 -8.96 19.21 -8.27
C THR A 349 -9.50 19.74 -9.59
N PRO A 350 -10.40 20.75 -9.59
CA PRO A 350 -10.78 21.42 -10.82
C PRO A 350 -9.51 21.96 -11.51
N PRO A 351 -9.43 21.95 -12.85
CA PRO A 351 -8.35 22.66 -13.51
C PRO A 351 -8.34 24.12 -13.00
N PRO A 352 -7.17 24.71 -12.75
CA PRO A 352 -7.12 26.13 -12.36
C PRO A 352 -7.93 26.90 -13.39
N ALA A 353 -8.85 27.74 -12.92
CA ALA A 353 -9.60 28.63 -13.79
C ALA A 353 -8.59 29.32 -14.70
N ALA A 354 -8.74 29.16 -16.02
CA ALA A 354 -7.91 29.85 -16.98
C ALA A 354 -7.89 31.32 -16.55
N ARG A 355 -6.73 31.84 -16.15
CA ARG A 355 -6.57 33.27 -15.97
C ARG A 355 -6.91 33.85 -17.33
N SER A 356 -8.09 34.42 -17.45
CA SER A 356 -8.44 35.28 -18.56
C SER A 356 -7.44 36.43 -18.52
N PHE A 357 -6.39 36.33 -19.34
CA PHE A 357 -5.71 37.50 -19.84
C PHE A 357 -6.72 38.16 -20.78
N LEU A 358 -7.67 38.87 -20.18
CA LEU A 358 -8.41 39.91 -20.86
C LEU A 358 -7.65 41.19 -20.58
N ASP A 359 -7.21 41.78 -21.68
CA ASP A 359 -6.48 43.03 -21.83
C ASP A 359 -6.99 44.15 -20.91
N ASN A 360 -6.06 44.78 -20.19
CA ASN A 360 -5.82 46.24 -20.23
C ASN A 360 -4.53 46.60 -19.48
#